data_AF-K2FUK0-F1
#
_entry.id   AF-K2FUK0-F1
#
_cell.length_a   1.000
_cell.length_b   1.000
_cell.length_c   1.000
_cell.angle_alpha   90.00
_cell.angle_beta   90.00
_cell.angle_gamma   90.00
#
_symmetry.space_group_name_H-M   'P 1'
#
loop_
_entity.id
_entity.type
_entity.pdbx_description
1 polymer ?
#
loop_
_entity_poly.entity_id
_entity_poly.type
_entity_poly.pdbx_seq_one_letter_code
_entity_poly.pdbx_strand_id
1 'polypeptide(L)'
;MDKIFFYDLGIRNAMIDNFKVLEDRNDAGVLWENFLIIERMKFLAYSGVKASCYFWRTHTGAELDYVEEGGGKIGGYEFKFGNKTKKAPEAWVDNYGGEFSLVNRNNFLEFIR
;
A
#
# COMPACT_ATOMS: atom_id res chain seq x y z
N MET A 1 11.67 0.43 12.82
CA MET A 1 10.27 0.83 13.06
C MET A 1 9.41 0.00 12.13
N ASP A 2 8.47 -0.72 12.71
CA ASP A 2 7.61 -1.68 12.02
C ASP A 2 6.38 -0.95 11.45
N LYS A 3 5.92 -1.34 10.27
CA LYS A 3 4.64 -0.84 9.73
C LYS A 3 3.50 -1.64 10.35
N ILE A 4 2.58 -0.94 11.01
CA ILE A 4 1.39 -1.52 11.64
C ILE A 4 0.17 -0.96 10.91
N PHE A 5 -0.69 -1.86 10.44
CA PHE A 5 -1.93 -1.52 9.75
C PHE A 5 -3.14 -2.03 10.54
N PHE A 6 -4.21 -1.25 10.51
CA PHE A 6 -5.48 -1.61 11.12
C PHE A 6 -6.38 -2.27 10.11
N TYR A 7 -6.92 -3.44 10.45
CA TYR A 7 -7.98 -4.09 9.66
C TYR A 7 -9.26 -3.26 9.59
N ASP A 8 -9.48 -2.38 10.57
CA ASP A 8 -10.61 -1.46 10.65
C ASP A 8 -10.12 -0.02 10.86
N LEU A 9 -10.35 0.84 9.87
CA LEU A 9 -9.96 2.26 9.92
C LEU A 9 -10.81 3.08 10.89
N GLY A 10 -12.03 2.64 11.21
CA GLY A 10 -12.86 3.20 12.26
C GLY A 10 -12.23 3.00 13.64
N ILE A 11 -11.74 1.78 13.92
CA ILE A 11 -10.98 1.50 15.16
C ILE A 11 -9.72 2.36 15.22
N ARG A 12 -8.95 2.45 14.13
CA ARG A 12 -7.79 3.35 14.02
C ARG A 12 -8.16 4.79 14.40
N ASN A 13 -9.20 5.32 13.76
CA ASN A 13 -9.65 6.70 13.96
C ASN A 13 -10.16 6.95 15.39
N ALA A 14 -10.86 5.98 15.98
CA ALA A 14 -11.32 6.04 17.37
C ALA A 14 -10.15 6.11 18.36
N MET A 15 -9.08 5.34 18.15
CA MET A 15 -7.93 5.34 19.05
C MET A 15 -7.12 6.65 19.04
N ILE A 16 -7.16 7.39 17.93
CA ILE A 16 -6.49 8.70 17.81
C ILE A 16 -7.46 9.87 17.95
N ASP A 17 -8.73 9.61 18.29
CA ASP A 17 -9.82 10.57 18.36
C ASP A 17 -9.86 11.55 17.17
N ASN A 18 -9.72 11.00 15.95
CA ASN A 18 -9.69 11.80 14.72
C ASN A 18 -10.73 11.30 13.73
N PHE A 19 -11.88 11.96 13.70
CA PHE A 19 -12.99 11.73 12.77
C PHE A 19 -13.22 12.91 11.82
N LYS A 20 -12.26 13.82 11.71
CA LYS A 20 -12.34 14.95 10.78
C LYS A 20 -12.47 14.46 9.35
N VAL A 21 -13.13 15.27 8.52
CA VAL A 21 -13.16 15.08 7.06
C VAL A 21 -11.74 15.06 6.51
N LEU A 22 -11.52 14.32 5.43
CA LEU A 22 -10.18 13.96 4.95
C LEU A 22 -9.29 15.18 4.63
N GLU A 23 -9.90 16.28 4.20
CA GLU A 23 -9.25 17.55 3.88
C GLU A 23 -8.61 18.22 5.11
N ASP A 24 -9.18 17.99 6.29
CA ASP A 24 -8.75 18.60 7.56
C ASP A 24 -7.75 17.71 8.33
N ARG A 25 -7.27 16.64 7.69
CA ARG A 25 -6.38 15.64 8.29
C ARG A 25 -4.94 15.82 7.84
N ASN A 26 -4.02 15.74 8.80
CA ASN A 26 -2.58 15.68 8.53
C ASN A 26 -2.08 14.25 8.25
N ASP A 27 -2.89 13.23 8.53
CA ASP A 27 -2.56 11.81 8.38
C ASP A 27 -3.21 11.15 7.14
N ALA A 28 -3.74 11.94 6.20
CA ALA A 28 -4.46 11.45 5.03
C ALA A 28 -3.65 10.44 4.20
N GLY A 29 -2.33 10.65 4.07
CA GLY A 29 -1.45 9.70 3.37
C GLY A 29 -1.33 8.35 4.07
N VAL A 30 -1.23 8.34 5.40
CA VAL A 30 -1.12 7.10 6.20
C VAL A 30 -2.47 6.36 6.21
N LEU A 31 -3.57 7.11 6.33
CA LEU A 31 -4.92 6.54 6.24
C LEU A 31 -5.17 5.91 4.86
N TRP A 32 -4.73 6.58 3.79
CA TRP A 32 -4.79 6.09 2.41
C TRP A 32 -4.00 4.79 2.21
N GLU A 33 -2.77 4.75 2.72
CA GLU A 33 -1.92 3.56 2.65
C GLU A 33 -2.60 2.36 3.33
N ASN A 34 -3.08 2.55 4.56
CA ASN A 34 -3.78 1.51 5.30
C ASN A 34 -5.06 1.07 4.58
N PHE A 35 -5.84 2.00 4.03
CA PHE A 35 -7.04 1.70 3.24
C PHE A 35 -6.74 0.77 2.06
N LEU A 36 -5.73 1.10 1.24
CA LEU A 36 -5.42 0.28 0.08
C LEU A 36 -4.98 -1.13 0.45
N ILE A 37 -4.21 -1.29 1.52
CA ILE A 37 -3.75 -2.60 1.99
C ILE A 37 -4.95 -3.45 2.42
N ILE A 38 -5.84 -2.93 3.27
CA ILE A 38 -6.97 -3.73 3.74
C ILE A 38 -7.94 -4.07 2.62
N GLU A 39 -8.17 -3.17 1.67
CA GLU A 39 -9.05 -3.44 0.54
C GLU A 39 -8.43 -4.44 -0.43
N ARG A 40 -7.11 -4.36 -0.69
CA ARG A 40 -6.41 -5.37 -1.49
C ARG A 40 -6.46 -6.74 -0.83
N MET A 41 -6.22 -6.82 0.47
CA MET A 41 -6.30 -8.09 1.21
C MET A 41 -7.71 -8.70 1.14
N LYS A 42 -8.76 -7.89 1.31
CA LYS A 42 -10.15 -8.34 1.14
C LYS A 42 -10.41 -8.83 -0.28
N PHE A 43 -9.95 -8.08 -1.29
CA PHE A 43 -10.07 -8.46 -2.69
C PHE A 43 -9.42 -9.82 -2.97
N LEU A 44 -8.18 -10.04 -2.54
CA LEU A 44 -7.49 -11.32 -2.69
C LEU A 44 -8.25 -12.47 -2.01
N ALA A 45 -8.73 -12.24 -0.79
CA ALA A 45 -9.50 -13.24 -0.04
C ALA A 45 -10.82 -13.60 -0.73
N TYR A 46 -11.57 -12.60 -1.22
CA TYR A 46 -12.87 -12.82 -1.86
C TYR A 46 -12.76 -13.40 -3.27
N SER A 47 -11.69 -13.10 -3.98
CA SER A 47 -11.41 -13.65 -5.31
C SER A 47 -10.77 -15.03 -5.28
N GLY A 48 -10.35 -15.51 -4.10
CA GLY A 48 -9.64 -16.79 -3.96
C GLY A 48 -8.23 -16.77 -4.56
N VAL A 49 -7.69 -15.58 -4.87
CA VAL A 49 -6.34 -15.42 -5.41
C VAL A 49 -5.33 -15.69 -4.30
N LYS A 50 -4.49 -16.70 -4.50
CA LYS A 50 -3.39 -17.00 -3.59
C LYS A 50 -2.21 -16.10 -3.91
N ALA A 51 -2.04 -15.05 -3.11
CA ALA A 51 -0.88 -14.19 -3.14
C ALA A 51 -0.34 -13.98 -1.72
N SER A 52 0.98 -13.87 -1.62
CA SER A 52 1.67 -13.51 -0.39
C SER A 52 1.92 -12.01 -0.37
N CYS A 53 1.60 -11.36 0.75
CA CYS A 53 1.73 -9.92 0.93
C CYS A 53 2.90 -9.60 1.88
N TYR A 54 3.74 -8.64 1.51
CA TYR A 54 4.92 -8.27 2.28
C TYR A 54 5.11 -6.76 2.36
N PHE A 55 5.88 -6.33 3.37
CA PHE A 55 6.53 -5.03 3.38
C PHE A 55 7.99 -5.20 2.95
N TRP A 56 8.53 -4.22 2.21
CA TRP A 56 9.89 -4.29 1.69
C TRP A 56 10.70 -3.04 2.05
N ARG A 57 11.91 -3.28 2.59
CA ARG A 57 12.89 -2.26 2.96
C ARG A 57 14.30 -2.81 2.74
N THR A 58 15.22 -1.97 2.28
CA THR A 58 16.66 -2.28 2.26
C THR A 58 17.38 -1.71 3.49
N HIS A 59 18.56 -2.26 3.81
CA HIS A 59 19.46 -1.67 4.83
C HIS A 59 19.92 -0.26 4.47
N THR A 60 19.90 0.10 3.19
CA THR A 60 20.23 1.44 2.68
C THR A 60 19.05 2.42 2.75
N GLY A 61 17.87 1.98 3.21
CA GLY A 61 16.71 2.84 3.45
C GLY A 61 15.75 3.00 2.27
N ALA A 62 15.89 2.22 1.19
CA ALA A 62 14.87 2.17 0.15
C ALA A 62 13.67 1.35 0.63
N GLU A 63 12.45 1.80 0.32
CA GLU A 63 11.20 1.21 0.83
C GLU A 63 10.11 1.17 -0.23
N LEU A 64 9.25 0.16 -0.12
CA LEU A 64 7.99 0.04 -0.84
C LEU A 64 6.87 -0.15 0.17
N ASP A 65 5.70 0.41 -0.11
CA ASP A 65 4.57 0.36 0.81
C ASP A 65 3.95 -1.04 0.89
N TYR A 66 3.90 -1.74 -0.24
CA TYR A 66 3.30 -3.06 -0.36
C TYR A 66 3.98 -3.88 -1.46
N VAL A 67 4.24 -5.15 -1.19
CA VAL A 67 4.72 -6.13 -2.17
C VAL A 67 3.75 -7.29 -2.20
N GLU A 68 3.41 -7.74 -3.40
CA GLU A 68 2.54 -8.89 -3.62
C GLU A 68 3.24 -9.89 -4.53
N GLU A 69 3.25 -11.15 -4.09
CA GLU A 69 3.83 -12.26 -4.85
C GLU A 69 2.77 -13.33 -5.10
N GLY A 70 2.53 -13.66 -6.36
CA GLY A 70 1.52 -14.63 -6.75
C GLY A 70 1.61 -14.98 -8.23
N GLY A 71 1.20 -16.19 -8.60
CA GLY A 71 1.19 -16.62 -10.00
C GLY A 71 2.56 -16.59 -10.70
N GLY A 72 3.66 -16.73 -9.92
CA GLY A 72 5.03 -16.66 -10.43
C GLY A 72 5.53 -15.24 -10.72
N LYS A 73 4.80 -14.21 -10.28
CA LYS A 73 5.18 -12.81 -10.42
C LYS A 73 5.31 -12.15 -9.05
N ILE A 74 6.18 -11.14 -9.00
CA ILE A 74 6.33 -10.25 -7.84
C ILE A 74 6.08 -8.80 -8.29
N GLY A 75 5.17 -8.14 -7.61
CA GLY A 75 4.78 -6.75 -7.86
C GLY A 75 5.10 -5.88 -6.65
N GLY A 76 5.74 -4.73 -6.91
CA GLY A 76 6.03 -3.70 -5.93
C GLY A 76 5.10 -2.51 -6.10
N TYR A 77 4.55 -2.02 -4.99
CA TYR A 77 3.55 -0.95 -5.00
C TYR A 77 3.94 0.18 -4.05
N GLU A 78 3.77 1.40 -4.53
CA GLU A 78 3.88 2.61 -3.73
C GLU A 78 2.54 3.34 -3.71
N PHE A 79 2.12 3.83 -2.55
CA PHE A 79 0.85 4.51 -2.38
C PHE A 79 1.05 6.01 -2.20
N LYS A 80 0.30 6.80 -2.98
CA LYS A 80 0.27 8.26 -2.87
C LYS A 80 -1.15 8.78 -3.00
N PHE A 81 -1.63 9.48 -1.97
CA PHE A 81 -2.93 10.13 -2.03
C PHE A 81 -2.96 11.31 -3.02
N GLY A 82 -1.85 12.03 -3.18
CA GLY A 82 -1.73 13.12 -4.14
C GLY A 82 -1.30 12.67 -5.54
N ASN A 83 -1.14 13.64 -6.45
CA ASN A 83 -0.68 13.39 -7.83
C ASN A 83 0.85 13.28 -7.95
N LYS A 84 1.57 13.08 -6.85
CA LYS A 84 3.03 12.97 -6.87
C LYS A 84 3.42 11.65 -7.50
N THR A 85 4.26 11.69 -8.53
CA THR A 85 4.84 10.50 -9.13
C THR A 85 6.10 10.07 -8.39
N LYS A 86 6.33 8.75 -8.32
CA LYS A 86 7.56 8.15 -7.79
C LYS A 86 7.99 7.07 -8.78
N LYS A 87 9.28 6.99 -9.07
CA LYS A 87 9.85 5.87 -9.84
C LYS A 87 10.14 4.70 -8.90
N ALA A 88 10.26 3.51 -9.47
CA ALA A 88 10.74 2.35 -8.72
C ALA A 88 12.11 2.65 -8.09
N PRO A 89 12.36 2.23 -6.83
CA PRO A 89 13.71 2.26 -6.26
C PRO A 89 14.66 1.42 -7.14
N GLU A 90 15.88 1.89 -7.39
CA GLU A 90 16.86 1.13 -8.18
C GLU A 90 17.11 -0.26 -7.58
N ALA A 91 17.26 -0.33 -6.26
CA ALA A 91 17.41 -1.58 -5.54
C ALA A 91 16.22 -2.55 -5.71
N TRP A 92 15.00 -2.06 -6.00
CA TRP A 92 13.87 -2.95 -6.32
C TRP A 92 14.07 -3.59 -7.69
N VAL A 93 14.40 -2.76 -8.69
CA VAL A 93 14.63 -3.20 -10.07
C VAL A 93 15.80 -4.18 -10.15
N ASP A 94 16.90 -3.87 -9.48
CA ASP A 94 18.13 -4.67 -9.54
C ASP A 94 17.97 -6.05 -8.88
N ASN A 95 17.24 -6.13 -7.76
CA ASN A 95 17.13 -7.38 -7.00
C ASN A 95 15.98 -8.27 -7.45
N TYR A 96 14.89 -7.69 -7.96
CA TYR A 96 13.66 -8.44 -8.24
C TYR A 96 13.25 -8.40 -9.71
N GLY A 97 13.71 -7.41 -10.48
CA GLY A 97 13.21 -7.18 -11.85
C GLY A 97 11.69 -7.05 -11.92
N GLY A 98 11.04 -6.80 -10.77
CA GLY A 98 9.61 -6.94 -10.58
C GLY A 98 8.84 -5.76 -11.14
N GLU A 99 7.57 -5.98 -11.45
CA GLU A 99 6.66 -4.91 -11.87
C GLU A 99 6.57 -3.87 -10.74
N PHE A 100 6.58 -2.57 -11.09
CA PHE A 100 6.41 -1.48 -10.12
C PHE A 100 5.20 -0.63 -10.51
N SER A 101 4.32 -0.39 -9.55
CA SER A 101 3.11 0.41 -9.76
C SER A 101 2.93 1.47 -8.68
N LEU A 102 2.66 2.70 -9.11
CA LEU A 102 2.24 3.77 -8.23
C LEU A 102 0.71 3.81 -8.18
N VAL A 103 0.14 3.64 -6.98
CA VAL A 103 -1.30 3.70 -6.76
C VAL A 103 -1.70 5.02 -6.12
N ASN A 104 -2.61 5.73 -6.77
CA ASN A 104 -3.11 7.03 -6.39
C ASN A 104 -4.63 7.14 -6.61
N ARG A 105 -5.22 8.30 -6.29
CA ARG A 105 -6.67 8.53 -6.39
C ARG A 105 -7.28 8.29 -7.77
N ASN A 106 -6.48 8.31 -8.83
CA ASN A 106 -6.97 8.13 -10.19
C ASN A 106 -7.02 6.66 -10.61
N ASN A 107 -6.18 5.79 -10.04
CA ASN A 107 -6.04 4.38 -10.46
C ASN A 107 -6.25 3.36 -9.32
N PHE A 108 -6.52 3.79 -8.09
CA PHE A 108 -6.66 2.86 -6.96
C PHE A 108 -7.74 1.79 -7.13
N LEU A 109 -8.81 2.10 -7.86
CA LEU A 109 -9.88 1.15 -8.13
C LEU A 109 -9.38 -0.06 -8.91
N GLU A 110 -8.42 0.11 -9.82
CA GLU A 110 -7.80 -1.00 -10.56
C GLU A 110 -6.94 -1.88 -9.65
N PHE A 111 -6.44 -1.32 -8.54
CA PHE A 111 -5.64 -2.05 -7.58
C PHE A 111 -6.50 -2.88 -6.60
N ILE A 112 -7.71 -2.43 -6.25
CA ILE A 112 -8.54 -3.09 -5.21
C ILE A 112 -9.79 -3.80 -5.76
N ARG A 113 -9.91 -3.97 -7.08
CA ARG A 113 -11.09 -4.54 -7.74
C ARG A 113 -10.76 -5.60 -8.78
#